data_AF-A0A5S9LYS4-F1
#
_entry.id   AF-A0A5S9LYS4-F1
#
_cell.length_a   1.000
_cell.length_b   1.000
_cell.length_c   1.000
_cell.angle_alpha   90.00
_cell.angle_beta   90.00
_cell.angle_gamma   90.00
#
_symmetry.space_group_name_H-M   'P 1'
#
loop_
_entity.id
_entity.type
_entity.pdbx_description
1 polymer ?
#
loop_
_entity_poly.entity_id
_entity_poly.type
_entity_poly.pdbx_seq_one_letter_code
_entity_poly.pdbx_strand_id
1 'polypeptide(L)'
;MGAVVGIFIIPELFLLLNVKDIPFITNAYSSALIGAVVFFIIGKWCTGYVVNWVKWIEDSLLKAPLPDLISGSFGLVFGLILAYLIVNVIPLNNIPYHIFGTIIPIFLAFF
;
A
#
# COMPACT_ATOMS: atom_id res chain seq x y z
N MET A 1 18.48 -15.68 11.96
CA MET A 1 18.01 -14.33 11.58
C MET A 1 17.91 -13.43 12.81
N GLY A 2 16.94 -13.61 13.72
CA GLY A 2 16.78 -12.73 14.89
C GLY A 2 18.02 -12.57 15.79
N ALA A 3 18.78 -13.65 16.03
CA ALA A 3 20.04 -13.59 16.77
C ALA A 3 21.12 -12.73 16.09
N VAL A 4 21.22 -12.82 14.75
CA VAL A 4 22.19 -12.04 13.97
C VAL A 4 21.81 -10.56 13.98
N VAL A 5 20.52 -10.26 13.78
CA VAL A 5 19.96 -8.91 13.91
C VAL A 5 20.27 -8.35 15.31
N GLY A 6 20.13 -9.18 16.35
CA GLY A 6 20.51 -8.85 17.72
C GLY A 6 21.96 -8.40 17.90
N ILE A 7 22.90 -9.14 17.31
CA ILE A 7 24.33 -8.83 17.41
C ILE A 7 24.68 -7.47 16.79
N PHE A 8 24.00 -7.05 15.72
CA PHE A 8 24.27 -5.77 15.06
C PHE A 8 23.51 -4.60 15.71
N ILE A 9 22.21 -4.76 16.00
CA ILE A 9 21.33 -3.66 16.44
C ILE A 9 21.41 -3.38 17.94
N ILE A 10 21.62 -4.40 18.78
CA ILE A 10 21.61 -4.24 20.24
C ILE A 10 22.82 -3.42 20.75
N PRO A 11 24.05 -3.62 20.27
CA PRO A 11 25.18 -2.79 20.69
C PRO A 11 25.02 -1.32 20.30
N GLU A 12 24.47 -1.05 19.11
CA GLU A 12 24.18 0.32 18.65
C GLU A 12 23.10 1.00 19.51
N LEU A 13 22.04 0.28 19.86
CA LEU A 13 21.01 0.76 20.79
C LEU A 13 21.59 1.09 22.18
N PHE A 14 22.45 0.24 22.73
CA PHE A 14 23.10 0.49 24.02
C PHE A 14 24.06 1.69 23.99
N LEU A 15 24.74 1.91 22.86
CA LEU A 15 25.59 3.08 22.63
C LEU A 15 24.75 4.37 22.62
N LEU A 16 23.60 4.36 21.93
CA LEU A 16 22.65 5.48 21.89
C LEU A 16 22.01 5.78 23.26
N LEU A 17 21.80 4.73 24.07
CA LEU A 17 21.27 4.83 25.44
C LEU A 17 22.34 5.18 26.49
N ASN A 18 23.60 5.37 26.08
CA ASN A 18 24.75 5.70 26.94
C ASN A 18 24.97 4.70 28.10
N VAL A 19 24.59 3.43 27.90
CA VAL A 19 24.81 2.34 28.86
C VAL A 19 26.13 1.67 28.50
N LYS A 20 27.24 2.26 28.92
CA LYS A 20 28.57 1.88 28.42
C LYS A 20 29.25 0.74 29.19
N ASP A 21 28.82 0.40 30.41
CA ASP A 21 29.70 -0.35 31.31
C ASP A 21 29.05 -1.54 32.03
N ILE A 22 28.50 -2.51 31.28
CA ILE A 22 28.17 -3.83 31.84
C ILE A 22 28.75 -4.94 30.94
N PRO A 23 29.92 -5.52 31.27
CA PRO A 23 30.60 -6.53 30.44
C PRO A 23 29.80 -7.83 30.24
N PHE A 24 28.73 -8.04 31.01
CA PHE A 24 27.78 -9.13 30.83
C PHE A 24 26.79 -8.91 29.67
N ILE A 25 26.55 -7.66 29.26
CA ILE A 25 25.56 -7.30 28.23
C ILE A 25 26.24 -6.99 26.87
N THR A 26 27.49 -6.54 26.88
CA THR A 26 28.27 -6.24 25.66
C THR A 26 28.86 -7.48 24.98
N ASN A 27 28.68 -8.67 25.54
CA ASN A 27 29.14 -9.93 24.95
C ASN A 27 28.24 -10.34 23.76
N ALA A 28 28.86 -10.77 22.66
CA ALA A 28 28.16 -11.14 21.42
C ALA A 28 27.08 -12.23 21.63
N TYR A 29 27.31 -13.17 22.55
CA TYR A 29 26.33 -14.19 22.92
C TYR A 29 25.10 -13.62 23.62
N SER A 30 25.27 -12.60 24.46
CA SER A 30 24.19 -11.94 25.22
C SER A 30 23.30 -11.11 24.29
N SER A 31 23.92 -10.30 23.42
CA SER A 31 23.22 -9.54 22.38
C SER A 31 22.48 -10.44 21.39
N ALA A 32 23.05 -11.59 21.04
CA ALA A 32 22.39 -12.57 20.19
C ALA A 32 21.13 -13.15 20.84
N LEU A 33 21.22 -13.50 22.12
CA LEU A 33 20.10 -14.07 22.88
C LEU A 33 18.96 -13.05 23.02
N ILE A 34 19.29 -11.82 23.41
CA ILE A 34 18.31 -10.74 23.58
C ILE A 34 17.64 -10.44 22.24
N GLY A 35 18.42 -10.30 21.15
CA GLY A 35 17.84 -10.02 19.84
C GLY A 35 16.97 -11.17 19.32
N ALA A 36 17.33 -12.42 19.60
CA ALA A 36 16.50 -13.56 19.24
C ALA A 36 15.15 -13.55 19.99
N VAL A 37 15.18 -13.28 21.30
CA VAL A 37 13.97 -13.22 22.13
C VAL A 37 13.06 -12.05 21.72
N VAL A 38 13.64 -10.87 21.54
CA VAL A 38 12.90 -9.68 21.09
C VAL A 38 12.29 -9.92 19.72
N PHE A 39 13.05 -10.46 18.77
CA PHE A 39 12.55 -10.77 17.43
C PHE A 39 11.42 -11.81 17.45
N PHE A 40 11.47 -12.78 18.36
CA PHE A 40 10.41 -13.78 18.52
C PHE A 40 9.11 -13.15 19.03
N ILE A 41 9.20 -12.25 20.02
CA ILE A 41 8.03 -11.55 20.59
C ILE A 41 7.41 -10.63 19.53
N ILE A 42 8.24 -9.83 18.84
CA ILE A 42 7.77 -8.92 17.78
C ILE A 42 7.17 -9.73 16.62
N GLY A 43 7.80 -10.84 16.22
CA GLY A 43 7.27 -11.70 15.16
C GLY A 43 5.88 -12.25 15.50
N LYS A 44 5.70 -12.78 16.72
CA LYS A 44 4.40 -13.24 17.22
C LYS A 44 3.34 -12.13 17.21
N TRP A 45 3.73 -10.93 17.66
CA TRP A 45 2.84 -9.77 17.71
C TRP A 45 2.45 -9.29 16.30
N CYS A 46 3.43 -9.16 15.41
CA CYS A 46 3.25 -8.72 14.03
C CYS A 46 2.29 -9.64 13.27
N THR A 47 2.41 -10.96 13.44
CA THR A 47 1.52 -11.94 12.80
C THR A 47 0.05 -11.66 13.13
N GLY A 48 -0.28 -11.30 14.38
CA GLY A 48 -1.66 -10.98 14.77
C GLY A 48 -2.22 -9.76 14.02
N TYR A 49 -1.41 -8.71 13.87
CA TYR A 49 -1.80 -7.51 13.13
C TYR A 49 -1.99 -7.78 11.64
N VAL A 50 -1.06 -8.51 11.03
CA VAL A 50 -1.12 -8.84 9.60
C VAL A 50 -2.37 -9.68 9.29
N VAL A 51 -2.67 -10.67 10.12
CA VAL A 51 -3.86 -11.51 9.93
C VAL A 51 -5.15 -10.68 10.06
N ASN A 52 -5.22 -9.74 11.01
CA ASN A 52 -6.38 -8.87 11.15
C ASN A 52 -6.54 -7.89 9.97
N TRP A 53 -5.41 -7.38 9.45
CA TRP A 53 -5.40 -6.55 8.25
C TRP A 53 -5.91 -7.30 7.02
N VAL A 54 -5.44 -8.53 6.80
CA VAL A 54 -5.90 -9.36 5.68
C VAL A 54 -7.39 -9.67 5.83
N LYS A 55 -7.86 -10.02 7.03
CA LYS A 55 -9.29 -10.23 7.30
C LYS A 55 -10.13 -8.99 7.04
N TRP A 56 -9.63 -7.81 7.39
CA TRP A 56 -10.34 -6.56 7.10
C TRP A 56 -10.50 -6.35 5.59
N ILE A 57 -9.46 -6.63 4.81
CA ILE A 57 -9.51 -6.57 3.34
C ILE A 57 -10.50 -7.60 2.81
N GLU A 58 -10.42 -8.85 3.28
CA GLU A 58 -11.33 -9.93 2.89
C GLU A 58 -12.79 -9.58 3.19
N ASP A 59 -13.09 -9.09 4.40
CA ASP A 59 -14.43 -8.65 4.78
C ASP A 59 -14.90 -7.46 3.94
N SER A 60 -14.02 -6.52 3.59
CA SER A 60 -14.34 -5.40 2.71
C SER A 60 -14.58 -5.85 1.26
N LEU A 61 -13.84 -6.83 0.75
CA LEU A 61 -14.05 -7.40 -0.58
C LEU A 61 -15.29 -8.28 -0.65
N LEU A 62 -15.59 -9.04 0.40
CA LEU A 62 -16.81 -9.85 0.49
C LEU A 62 -18.06 -8.97 0.71
N LYS A 63 -17.91 -7.83 1.38
CA LYS A 63 -18.98 -6.82 1.52
C LYS A 63 -19.13 -5.92 0.32
N ALA A 64 -18.09 -5.71 -0.49
CA ALA A 64 -18.19 -5.03 -1.77
C ALA A 64 -19.03 -5.93 -2.68
N PRO A 65 -20.33 -5.64 -2.81
CA PRO A 65 -21.20 -6.51 -3.55
C PRO A 65 -20.81 -6.35 -5.03
N LEU A 66 -20.68 -7.48 -5.75
CA LEU A 66 -20.49 -7.53 -7.21
C LEU A 66 -21.21 -6.41 -8.00
N PRO A 67 -22.42 -5.92 -7.62
CA PRO A 67 -23.03 -4.75 -8.24
C PRO A 67 -22.19 -3.46 -8.28
N ASP A 68 -21.27 -3.18 -7.34
CA ASP A 68 -20.43 -1.97 -7.41
C ASP A 68 -19.33 -2.08 -8.47
N LEU A 69 -18.76 -3.27 -8.65
CA LEU A 69 -17.79 -3.55 -9.72
C LEU A 69 -18.47 -3.58 -11.10
N ILE A 70 -19.69 -4.11 -11.15
CA ILE A 70 -20.54 -4.12 -12.35
C ILE A 70 -20.99 -2.69 -12.68
N SER A 71 -21.36 -1.87 -11.69
CA SER A 71 -21.70 -0.45 -11.85
C SER A 71 -20.53 0.34 -12.44
N GLY A 72 -19.32 0.13 -11.92
CA GLY A 72 -18.10 0.72 -12.48
C GLY A 72 -17.82 0.26 -13.92
N SER A 73 -17.98 -1.04 -14.20
CA SER A 73 -17.74 -1.60 -15.54
C SER A 73 -18.78 -1.15 -16.58
N PHE A 74 -20.07 -1.09 -16.20
CA PHE A 74 -21.13 -0.54 -17.04
C PHE A 74 -20.89 0.95 -17.30
N GLY A 75 -20.48 1.70 -16.27
CA GLY A 75 -20.05 3.09 -16.41
C GLY A 75 -18.96 3.23 -17.46
N LEU A 76 -17.88 2.47 -17.36
CA LEU A 76 -16.74 2.52 -18.28
C LEU A 76 -17.14 2.15 -19.72
N VAL A 77 -17.94 1.10 -19.91
CA VAL A 77 -18.45 0.73 -21.24
C VAL A 77 -19.31 1.85 -21.83
N PHE A 78 -20.22 2.43 -21.04
CA PHE A 78 -21.04 3.57 -21.49
C PHE A 78 -20.21 4.82 -21.77
N GLY A 79 -19.23 5.13 -20.94
CA GLY A 79 -18.32 6.27 -21.09
C GLY A 79 -17.50 6.16 -22.37
N LEU A 80 -16.96 4.98 -22.65
CA LEU A 80 -16.20 4.72 -23.87
C LEU A 80 -17.07 4.83 -25.13
N ILE A 81 -18.31 4.35 -25.08
CA ILE A 81 -19.29 4.51 -26.17
C ILE A 81 -19.57 6.00 -26.40
N LEU A 82 -19.81 6.78 -25.34
CA LEU A 82 -20.03 8.23 -25.43
C LEU A 82 -18.79 8.96 -25.97
N ALA A 83 -17.60 8.61 -25.50
CA ALA A 83 -16.33 9.19 -25.95
C ALA A 83 -16.13 8.96 -27.43
N TYR A 84 -16.32 7.72 -27.88
CA TYR A 84 -16.22 7.38 -29.29
C TYR A 84 -17.26 8.14 -30.14
N LEU A 85 -18.51 8.24 -29.68
CA LEU A 85 -19.54 9.00 -30.41
C LEU A 85 -19.19 10.48 -30.50
N ILE A 86 -18.84 11.12 -29.39
CA ILE A 86 -18.58 12.57 -29.34
C ILE A 86 -17.31 12.92 -30.14
N VAL A 87 -16.23 12.15 -29.98
CA VAL A 87 -14.95 12.44 -30.65
C VAL A 87 -15.00 12.12 -32.15
N ASN A 88 -15.73 11.07 -32.56
CA ASN A 88 -15.69 10.56 -33.93
C ASN A 88 -16.88 10.99 -34.80
N VAL A 89 -18.08 11.18 -34.22
CA VAL A 89 -19.29 11.58 -34.97
C VAL A 89 -19.46 13.10 -35.06
N ILE A 90 -19.05 13.83 -34.03
CA ILE A 90 -19.03 15.29 -34.08
C ILE A 90 -17.66 15.70 -34.62
N PRO A 91 -17.54 16.32 -35.80
CA PRO A 91 -16.28 16.88 -36.25
C PRO A 91 -16.00 18.12 -35.40
N LEU A 92 -15.52 17.93 -34.16
CA LEU A 92 -15.09 18.99 -33.26
C LEU A 92 -13.99 19.87 -33.88
N ASN A 93 -13.36 19.40 -34.95
CA ASN A 93 -12.38 20.14 -35.73
C ASN A 93 -12.97 21.37 -36.46
N ASN A 94 -14.30 21.45 -36.66
CA ASN A 94 -14.96 22.56 -37.36
C ASN A 94 -15.80 23.45 -36.44
N ILE A 95 -15.76 23.22 -35.13
CA ILE A 95 -16.57 23.98 -34.17
C ILE A 95 -15.77 25.20 -33.68
N PRO A 96 -16.28 26.44 -33.82
CA PRO A 96 -15.51 27.67 -33.59
C PRO A 96 -15.08 27.90 -32.13
N TYR A 97 -15.59 27.11 -31.18
CA TYR A 97 -15.26 27.20 -29.76
C TYR A 97 -14.24 26.12 -29.36
N HIS A 98 -12.97 26.38 -29.72
CA HIS A 98 -11.78 25.56 -29.47
C HIS A 98 -11.65 25.08 -28.01
N ILE A 99 -12.22 25.81 -27.04
CA ILE A 99 -12.15 25.49 -25.61
C ILE A 99 -12.95 24.23 -25.24
N PHE A 100 -14.15 24.04 -25.82
CA PHE A 100 -14.93 22.80 -25.60
C PHE A 100 -14.32 21.62 -26.37
N GLY A 101 -13.61 21.89 -27.47
CA GLY A 101 -12.91 20.90 -28.30
C GLY A 101 -11.78 20.16 -27.60
N THR A 102 -11.14 20.79 -26.60
CA THR A 102 -9.99 20.20 -25.90
C THR A 102 -10.34 19.67 -24.51
N ILE A 103 -11.26 20.32 -23.80
CA ILE A 103 -11.60 19.96 -22.42
C ILE A 103 -12.51 18.73 -22.38
N ILE A 104 -13.50 18.65 -23.27
CA ILE A 104 -14.46 17.53 -23.29
C ILE A 104 -13.74 16.19 -23.53
N PRO A 105 -12.83 16.04 -24.53
CA PRO A 105 -12.12 14.77 -24.74
C PRO A 105 -11.19 14.39 -23.59
N ILE A 106 -10.56 15.36 -22.94
CA ILE A 106 -9.69 15.10 -21.78
C ILE A 106 -10.52 14.51 -20.62
N PHE A 107 -11.68 15.11 -20.31
CA PHE A 107 -12.53 14.61 -19.23
C PHE A 107 -13.12 13.23 -19.55
N LEU A 108 -13.46 12.96 -20.81
CA LEU A 108 -13.93 11.64 -21.23
C LEU A 108 -12.81 10.59 -21.30
N ALA A 109 -11.54 10.98 -21.46
CA ALA A 109 -10.41 10.04 -21.45
C ALA A 109 -10.01 9.57 -20.04
N PHE A 110 -10.37 10.34 -19.00
CA PHE A 110 -10.12 9.99 -17.60
C PHE A 110 -11.16 9.03 -17.00
N PHE A 111 -12.27 8.80 -17.71
CA PHE A 111 -13.36 7.93 -17.30
C PHE A 111 -13.40 6.67 -18.16
#